data_AF-A0A5J5BES3-F1
#
_entry.id   AF-A0A5J5BES3-F1
#
_cell.length_a   1.000
_cell.length_b   1.000
_cell.length_c   1.000
_cell.angle_alpha   90.00
_cell.angle_beta   90.00
_cell.angle_gamma   90.00
#
_symmetry.space_group_name_H-M   'P 1'
#
loop_
_entity.id
_entity.type
_entity.pdbx_description
1 polymer ?
#
loop_
_entity_poly.entity_id
_entity_poly.type
_entity_poly.pdbx_seq_one_letter_code
_entity_poly.pdbx_strand_id
1 'polypeptide(L)'
;MSTNKSFCDGTKNTYLAPSCGRPLGLAFYLLTKLLYVADAAFGLVVVGPNGGAATQLATSADGVPFRFPDGVEVDQVTGMVYFTDASAVYNLSQIDQLTSTRDATGRLLKYNPKTKQVTVLLSGLAGASGVAVSKDSSFLLVTEFVRTRIQKYWLKGPKANTAEVLLNLTGSPDKIRRTIRGDFRVAITVQTPTFALVGQRINGEGTILETLTFSPQFNTTLITEVNEHKGELYLGSLYPMFVGVYRP
;
A
#
# COMPACT_ATOMS: atom_id res chain seq x y z
N MET A 1 17.52 -10.54 -12.25
CA MET A 1 16.92 -11.75 -12.84
C MET A 1 16.21 -11.32 -14.11
N SER A 2 16.67 -11.78 -15.28
CA SER A 2 16.02 -11.51 -16.56
C SER A 2 15.18 -12.72 -16.93
N THR A 3 13.95 -12.80 -16.40
CA THR A 3 12.94 -13.66 -17.00
C THR A 3 12.56 -13.09 -18.37
N ASN A 4 12.31 -13.96 -19.34
CA ASN A 4 11.96 -13.55 -20.69
C ASN A 4 10.70 -12.67 -20.62
N LYS A 5 10.80 -11.40 -21.05
CA LYS A 5 9.65 -10.46 -21.03
C LYS A 5 8.41 -11.10 -21.64
N SER A 6 8.56 -11.84 -22.75
CA SER A 6 7.43 -12.50 -23.42
C SER A 6 6.71 -13.56 -22.58
N PHE A 7 7.37 -14.12 -21.56
CA PHE A 7 6.77 -15.09 -20.64
C PHE A 7 5.93 -14.41 -19.55
N CYS A 8 6.32 -13.21 -19.13
CA CYS A 8 5.69 -12.49 -18.02
C CYS A 8 4.68 -11.43 -18.47
N ASP A 9 4.76 -10.95 -19.72
CA ASP A 9 3.91 -9.85 -20.19
C ASP A 9 2.43 -10.25 -20.26
N GLY A 10 1.55 -9.35 -19.81
CA GLY A 10 0.09 -9.55 -19.82
C GLY A 10 -0.47 -10.62 -18.88
N THR A 11 0.35 -11.37 -18.14
CA THR A 11 -0.16 -12.42 -17.25
C THR A 11 -0.83 -11.87 -15.99
N LYS A 12 -1.99 -12.43 -15.65
CA LYS A 12 -2.70 -12.16 -14.38
C LYS A 12 -2.45 -13.26 -13.34
N ASN A 13 -1.68 -14.29 -13.69
CA ASN A 13 -1.45 -15.44 -12.83
C ASN A 13 -0.48 -15.08 -11.69
N THR A 14 -1.04 -14.91 -10.48
CA THR A 14 -0.27 -14.56 -9.28
C THR A 14 0.74 -15.64 -8.89
N TYR A 15 0.56 -16.90 -9.30
CA TYR A 15 1.54 -17.97 -9.09
C TYR A 15 2.85 -17.77 -9.87
N LEU A 16 2.84 -16.91 -10.90
CA LEU A 16 4.07 -16.57 -11.64
C LEU A 16 4.86 -15.43 -10.99
N ALA A 17 4.34 -14.79 -9.94
CA ALA A 17 5.03 -13.69 -9.26
C ALA A 17 6.47 -14.03 -8.83
N PRO A 18 6.80 -15.23 -8.30
CA PRO A 18 8.19 -15.59 -7.97
C PRO A 18 9.17 -15.48 -9.14
N SER A 19 8.69 -15.64 -10.38
CA SER A 19 9.50 -15.57 -11.60
C SER A 19 9.40 -14.20 -12.28
N CYS A 20 8.22 -13.58 -12.25
CA CYS A 20 7.88 -12.39 -13.04
C CYS A 20 7.86 -11.10 -12.24
N GLY A 21 7.90 -11.18 -10.90
CA GLY A 21 7.54 -10.08 -10.03
C GLY A 21 6.03 -9.81 -10.04
N ARG A 22 5.60 -8.97 -9.11
CA ARG A 22 4.27 -8.36 -9.11
C ARG A 22 4.34 -7.06 -8.28
N PRO A 23 4.61 -5.92 -8.93
CA PRO A 23 4.57 -4.61 -8.28
C PRO A 23 3.15 -4.32 -7.76
N LEU A 24 2.99 -4.09 -6.46
CA LEU A 24 1.70 -3.77 -5.82
C LEU A 24 1.65 -2.35 -5.26
N GLY A 25 2.81 -1.85 -4.82
CA GLY A 25 2.96 -0.49 -4.33
C GLY A 25 4.02 0.24 -5.13
N LEU A 26 3.73 1.48 -5.51
CA LEU A 26 4.64 2.38 -6.22
C LEU A 26 4.70 3.73 -5.50
N ALA A 27 5.91 4.28 -5.36
CA ALA A 27 6.12 5.63 -4.82
C ALA A 27 7.37 6.28 -5.41
N PHE A 28 7.21 7.46 -5.99
CA PHE A 28 8.35 8.27 -6.45
C PHE A 28 8.97 9.04 -5.29
N TYR A 29 10.30 9.07 -5.23
CA TYR A 29 11.02 10.15 -4.56
C TYR A 29 11.30 11.27 -5.56
N LEU A 30 10.57 12.38 -5.45
CA LEU A 30 10.56 13.41 -6.49
C LEU A 30 11.91 14.09 -6.68
N LEU A 31 12.68 14.27 -5.59
CA LEU A 31 13.98 14.93 -5.63
C LEU A 31 14.97 14.19 -6.53
N THR A 32 15.01 12.86 -6.43
CA THR A 32 15.98 12.03 -7.17
C THR A 32 15.35 11.30 -8.35
N LYS A 33 14.03 11.40 -8.54
CA LYS A 33 13.25 10.69 -9.56
C LYS A 33 13.40 9.16 -9.48
N LEU A 34 13.70 8.63 -8.29
CA LEU A 34 13.72 7.20 -8.04
C LEU A 34 12.30 6.70 -7.81
N LEU A 35 11.96 5.56 -8.39
CA LEU A 35 10.70 4.87 -8.17
C LEU A 35 10.93 3.70 -7.22
N TYR A 36 10.46 3.82 -5.99
CA TYR A 36 10.44 2.72 -5.03
C TYR A 36 9.20 1.86 -5.27
N VAL A 37 9.39 0.56 -5.15
CA VAL A 37 8.37 -0.44 -5.47
C VAL A 37 8.33 -1.49 -4.36
N ALA A 38 7.14 -1.74 -3.82
CA ALA A 38 6.85 -2.94 -3.05
C ALA A 38 6.38 -4.01 -4.03
N ASP A 39 7.24 -5.01 -4.25
CA ASP A 39 6.96 -6.14 -5.14
C ASP A 39 6.66 -7.39 -4.32
N ALA A 40 5.53 -8.04 -4.62
CA ALA A 40 5.04 -9.19 -3.86
C ALA A 40 5.99 -10.40 -3.85
N ALA A 41 6.92 -10.48 -4.80
CA ALA A 41 7.91 -11.55 -4.90
C ALA A 41 9.33 -11.08 -4.61
N PHE A 42 9.68 -9.85 -5.01
CA PHE A 42 11.05 -9.36 -4.96
C PHE A 42 11.36 -8.42 -3.79
N GLY A 43 10.40 -8.17 -2.89
CA GLY A 43 10.66 -7.34 -1.72
C GLY A 43 10.55 -5.85 -2.03
N LEU A 44 11.32 -5.04 -1.31
CA LEU A 44 11.50 -3.63 -1.64
C LEU A 44 12.54 -3.51 -2.75
N VAL A 45 12.15 -2.91 -3.87
CA VAL A 45 13.04 -2.67 -5.01
C VAL A 45 12.97 -1.21 -5.45
N VAL A 46 13.95 -0.75 -6.24
CA VAL A 46 13.99 0.61 -6.78
C VAL A 46 14.34 0.62 -8.27
N VAL A 47 13.71 1.52 -9.01
CA VAL A 47 13.96 1.77 -10.44
C VAL A 47 14.48 3.20 -10.61
N GLY A 48 15.49 3.36 -11.46
CA GLY A 48 16.06 4.65 -11.80
C GLY A 48 15.14 5.50 -12.70
N PRO A 49 15.44 6.80 -12.88
CA PRO A 49 14.63 7.70 -13.71
C PRO A 49 14.53 7.30 -15.18
N ASN A 50 15.47 6.49 -15.66
CA ASN A 50 15.50 5.99 -17.03
C ASN A 50 14.75 4.66 -17.21
N GLY A 51 14.06 4.17 -16.16
CA GLY A 51 13.41 2.87 -16.16
C GLY A 51 14.41 1.71 -16.13
N GLY A 52 14.03 0.59 -16.73
CA GLY A 52 14.84 -0.62 -16.80
C GLY A 52 14.60 -1.58 -15.62
N ALA A 53 15.54 -2.52 -15.45
CA ALA A 53 15.45 -3.52 -14.39
C ALA A 53 15.57 -2.88 -13.00
N ALA A 54 14.71 -3.31 -12.08
CA ALA A 54 14.76 -2.85 -10.70
C ALA A 54 16.00 -3.39 -9.96
N THR A 55 16.54 -2.58 -9.06
CA THR A 55 17.56 -3.01 -8.08
C THR A 55 16.86 -3.43 -6.79
N GLN A 56 17.11 -4.65 -6.32
CA GLN A 56 16.56 -5.14 -5.05
C GLN A 56 17.27 -4.46 -3.87
N LEU A 57 16.49 -3.91 -2.94
CA LEU A 57 16.99 -3.19 -1.77
C LEU A 57 16.89 -4.02 -0.50
N ALA A 58 15.77 -4.74 -0.30
CA ALA A 58 15.57 -5.58 0.88
C ALA A 58 14.54 -6.69 0.63
N THR A 59 14.76 -7.84 1.26
CA THR A 59 13.87 -9.03 1.19
C THR A 59 13.46 -9.56 2.56
N SER A 60 13.99 -8.98 3.64
CA SER A 60 13.70 -9.37 5.01
C SER A 60 13.99 -8.23 5.98
N ALA A 61 13.46 -8.35 7.19
CA ALA A 61 13.79 -7.50 8.34
C ALA A 61 13.73 -8.36 9.61
N ASP A 62 14.65 -8.13 10.54
CA ASP A 62 14.78 -8.87 11.81
C ASP A 62 14.79 -10.40 11.62
N GLY A 63 15.47 -10.88 10.56
CA GLY A 63 15.57 -12.30 10.21
C GLY A 63 14.29 -12.92 9.62
N VAL A 64 13.21 -12.16 9.49
CA VAL A 64 11.94 -12.63 8.94
C VAL A 64 11.79 -12.16 7.48
N PRO A 65 11.76 -13.08 6.49
CA PRO A 65 11.53 -12.75 5.09
C PRO A 65 10.22 -12.01 4.86
N PHE A 66 10.19 -11.13 3.87
CA PHE A 66 8.93 -10.56 3.37
C PHE A 66 8.19 -11.63 2.57
N ARG A 67 6.87 -11.73 2.75
CA ARG A 67 6.04 -12.66 1.98
C ARG A 67 5.06 -11.95 1.07
N PHE A 68 4.64 -10.75 1.46
CA PHE A 68 3.64 -10.01 0.74
C PHE A 68 3.84 -8.49 0.87
N PRO A 69 4.97 -7.93 0.38
CA PRO A 69 5.11 -6.48 0.22
C PRO A 69 3.96 -5.91 -0.61
N ASP A 70 3.30 -4.86 -0.10
CA ASP A 70 2.06 -4.36 -0.71
C ASP A 70 2.06 -2.83 -0.87
N GLY A 71 2.03 -2.09 0.23
CA GLY A 71 2.06 -0.62 0.22
C GLY A 71 3.48 -0.06 0.27
N VAL A 72 3.73 1.06 -0.40
CA VAL A 72 4.96 1.85 -0.26
C VAL A 72 4.67 3.35 -0.39
N GLU A 73 5.37 4.13 0.41
CA GLU A 73 5.34 5.59 0.43
C GLU A 73 6.76 6.13 0.67
N VAL A 74 7.06 7.29 0.09
CA VAL A 74 8.33 7.98 0.34
C VAL A 74 8.03 9.31 1.01
N ASP A 75 8.63 9.52 2.18
CA ASP A 75 8.64 10.83 2.79
C ASP A 75 9.49 11.79 1.97
N GLN A 76 8.81 12.67 1.24
CA GLN A 76 9.45 13.65 0.36
C GLN A 76 10.36 14.63 1.13
N VAL A 77 10.17 14.80 2.44
CA VAL A 77 11.01 15.67 3.28
C VAL A 77 12.31 14.98 3.69
N THR A 78 12.22 13.72 4.14
CA THR A 78 13.38 13.02 4.73
C THR A 78 14.07 12.03 3.80
N GLY A 79 13.39 11.61 2.73
CA GLY A 79 13.81 10.52 1.85
C GLY A 79 13.65 9.11 2.47
N MET A 80 13.07 9.01 3.67
CA MET A 80 12.75 7.71 4.27
C MET A 80 11.66 7.02 3.47
N VAL A 81 11.80 5.70 3.30
CA VAL A 81 10.82 4.88 2.58
C VAL A 81 10.06 4.07 3.61
N TYR A 82 8.75 4.16 3.59
CA TYR A 82 7.87 3.37 4.45
C TYR A 82 7.10 2.39 3.58
N PHE A 83 7.03 1.13 4.01
CA PHE A 83 6.35 0.10 3.24
C PHE A 83 5.70 -0.93 4.16
N THR A 84 4.74 -1.68 3.63
CA THR A 84 4.06 -2.75 4.36
C THR A 84 4.45 -4.11 3.81
N ASP A 85 4.43 -5.09 4.69
CA ASP A 85 4.39 -6.52 4.38
C ASP A 85 3.05 -7.03 4.91
N ALA A 86 2.10 -7.34 4.01
CA ALA A 86 0.71 -7.58 4.36
C ALA A 86 0.52 -8.79 5.29
N SER A 87 1.40 -9.79 5.13
CA SER A 87 1.49 -11.00 5.95
C SER A 87 2.94 -11.46 6.01
N ALA A 88 3.37 -12.03 7.14
CA ALA A 88 4.66 -12.72 7.23
C ALA A 88 4.56 -14.22 6.89
N VAL A 89 3.35 -14.72 6.61
CA VAL A 89 3.03 -16.14 6.41
C VAL A 89 2.55 -16.40 4.98
N TYR A 90 1.56 -15.63 4.53
CA TYR A 90 0.89 -15.81 3.25
C TYR A 90 1.43 -14.86 2.19
N ASN A 91 1.44 -15.31 0.94
CA ASN A 91 1.79 -14.49 -0.22
C ASN A 91 0.54 -14.06 -1.01
N LEU A 92 0.75 -13.33 -2.12
CA LEU A 92 -0.32 -12.82 -2.97
C LEU A 92 -1.27 -13.89 -3.52
N SER A 93 -0.82 -15.11 -3.81
CA SER A 93 -1.73 -16.18 -4.28
C SER A 93 -2.56 -16.80 -3.15
N GLN A 94 -2.37 -16.36 -1.91
CA GLN A 94 -2.99 -16.91 -0.71
C GLN A 94 -3.85 -15.87 0.05
N ILE A 95 -4.41 -14.88 -0.65
CA ILE A 95 -5.28 -13.83 -0.07
C ILE A 95 -6.49 -14.45 0.66
N ASP A 96 -7.08 -15.52 0.12
CA ASP A 96 -8.24 -16.17 0.73
C ASP A 96 -7.88 -16.82 2.08
N GLN A 97 -6.71 -17.44 2.18
CA GLN A 97 -6.18 -17.99 3.44
C GLN A 97 -5.85 -16.87 4.43
N LEU A 98 -5.18 -15.80 3.98
CA LEU A 98 -4.88 -14.61 4.79
C LEU A 98 -6.18 -14.05 5.41
N THR A 99 -7.24 -13.94 4.62
CA THR A 99 -8.53 -13.37 5.05
C THR A 99 -9.30 -14.31 5.97
N SER A 100 -9.47 -15.57 5.57
CA SER A 100 -10.27 -16.56 6.32
C SER A 100 -9.67 -16.94 7.67
N THR A 101 -8.33 -16.95 7.78
CA THR A 101 -7.63 -17.19 9.05
C THR A 101 -7.50 -15.94 9.92
N ARG A 102 -7.96 -14.79 9.41
CA ARG A 102 -7.81 -13.46 10.03
C ARG A 102 -6.35 -13.18 10.40
N ASP A 103 -5.44 -13.47 9.48
CA ASP A 103 -4.00 -13.30 9.68
C ASP A 103 -3.68 -11.91 10.21
N ALA A 104 -2.84 -11.87 11.23
CA ALA A 104 -2.40 -10.65 11.91
C ALA A 104 -0.88 -10.64 12.07
N THR A 105 -0.16 -11.17 11.08
CA THR A 105 1.32 -11.21 11.07
C THR A 105 1.95 -10.09 10.23
N GLY A 106 1.13 -9.21 9.65
CA GLY A 106 1.58 -8.09 8.82
C GLY A 106 2.42 -7.08 9.60
N ARG A 107 3.21 -6.31 8.85
CA ARG A 107 4.22 -5.38 9.37
C ARG A 107 4.22 -4.05 8.63
N LEU A 108 4.50 -2.98 9.37
CA LEU A 108 4.89 -1.67 8.85
C LEU A 108 6.40 -1.52 9.02
N LEU A 109 7.09 -1.19 7.94
CA LEU A 109 8.54 -1.15 7.86
C LEU A 109 9.04 0.22 7.39
N LYS A 110 10.27 0.54 7.77
CA LYS A 110 11.01 1.73 7.32
C LYS A 110 12.34 1.29 6.70
N TYR A 111 12.61 1.72 5.49
CA TYR A 111 13.92 1.63 4.85
C TYR A 111 14.60 2.99 4.84
N ASN A 112 15.86 3.03 5.27
CA ASN A 112 16.71 4.21 5.21
C ASN A 112 17.69 4.07 4.03
N PRO A 113 17.54 4.85 2.94
CA PRO A 113 18.43 4.74 1.77
C PRO A 113 19.90 5.06 2.06
N LYS A 114 20.20 5.84 3.11
CA LYS A 114 21.59 6.19 3.47
C LYS A 114 22.30 5.03 4.16
N THR A 115 21.63 4.36 5.10
CA THR A 115 22.23 3.24 5.85
C THR A 115 21.93 1.89 5.23
N LYS A 116 21.00 1.84 4.27
CA LYS A 116 20.48 0.62 3.62
C LYS A 116 19.84 -0.37 4.61
N GLN A 117 19.39 0.12 5.77
CA GLN A 117 18.77 -0.70 6.80
C GLN A 117 17.25 -0.64 6.72
N VAL A 118 16.62 -1.78 7.03
CA VAL A 118 15.18 -1.88 7.29
C VAL A 118 14.94 -1.98 8.78
N THR A 119 13.95 -1.24 9.30
CA THR A 119 13.48 -1.31 10.68
C THR A 119 11.99 -1.68 10.67
N VAL A 120 11.59 -2.65 11.49
CA VAL A 120 10.18 -2.93 11.75
C VAL A 120 9.65 -1.87 12.71
N LEU A 121 8.68 -1.06 12.27
CA LEU A 121 8.07 -0.02 13.11
C LEU A 121 6.89 -0.55 13.91
N LEU A 122 6.08 -1.41 13.29
CA LEU A 122 4.91 -2.04 13.90
C LEU A 122 4.74 -3.44 13.31
N SER A 123 4.44 -4.41 14.17
CA SER A 123 4.09 -5.78 13.81
C SER A 123 2.71 -6.11 14.34
N GLY A 124 2.12 -7.23 13.91
CA GLY A 124 0.82 -7.65 14.41
C GLY A 124 -0.36 -7.03 13.65
N LEU A 125 -0.13 -6.50 12.44
CA LEU A 125 -1.13 -5.85 11.61
C LEU A 125 -1.89 -6.89 10.78
N ALA A 126 -3.21 -6.73 10.67
CA ALA A 126 -4.05 -7.68 9.96
C ALA A 126 -4.28 -7.27 8.49
N GLY A 127 -3.49 -7.86 7.58
CA GLY A 127 -3.48 -7.50 6.16
C GLY A 127 -3.00 -6.07 5.96
N ALA A 128 -1.75 -5.77 6.29
CA ALA A 128 -1.19 -4.42 6.16
C ALA A 128 -1.01 -4.03 4.68
N SER A 129 -1.95 -3.26 4.12
CA SER A 129 -2.04 -3.07 2.66
C SER A 129 -1.52 -1.74 2.14
N GLY A 130 -1.78 -0.64 2.84
CA GLY A 130 -1.44 0.71 2.43
C GLY A 130 -0.71 1.47 3.53
N VAL A 131 0.17 2.38 3.13
CA VAL A 131 0.87 3.28 4.05
C VAL A 131 0.92 4.69 3.47
N ALA A 132 0.72 5.71 4.31
CA ALA A 132 0.89 7.10 3.96
C ALA A 132 1.59 7.87 5.08
N VAL A 133 2.51 8.76 4.74
CA VAL A 133 3.20 9.65 5.69
C VAL A 133 2.53 11.01 5.77
N SER A 134 2.42 11.60 6.96
CA SER A 134 1.87 12.95 7.15
C SER A 134 2.75 14.03 6.49
N LYS A 135 2.16 15.18 6.15
CA LYS A 135 2.83 16.27 5.40
C LYS A 135 4.09 16.81 6.09
N ASP A 136 4.10 16.80 7.41
CA ASP A 136 5.15 17.26 8.31
C ASP A 136 6.06 16.12 8.83
N SER A 137 5.87 14.91 8.31
CA SER A 137 6.60 13.70 8.71
C SER A 137 6.50 13.37 10.20
N SER A 138 5.38 13.72 10.85
CA SER A 138 5.15 13.47 12.28
C SER A 138 4.46 12.13 12.58
N PHE A 139 3.73 11.56 11.61
CA PHE A 139 3.10 10.25 11.76
C PHE A 139 2.95 9.51 10.41
N LEU A 140 2.66 8.22 10.51
CA LEU A 140 2.25 7.34 9.42
C LEU A 140 0.82 6.87 9.66
N LEU A 141 0.08 6.67 8.59
CA LEU A 141 -1.17 5.91 8.59
C LEU A 141 -0.93 4.59 7.87
N VAL A 142 -1.44 3.49 8.44
CA VAL A 142 -1.41 2.16 7.83
C VAL A 142 -2.80 1.54 7.86
N THR A 143 -3.22 0.97 6.74
CA THR A 143 -4.52 0.29 6.61
C THR A 143 -4.39 -1.18 6.97
N GLU A 144 -5.35 -1.70 7.73
CA GLU A 144 -5.49 -3.13 8.04
C GLU A 144 -6.73 -3.66 7.31
N PHE A 145 -6.50 -4.34 6.18
CA PHE A 145 -7.53 -4.86 5.29
C PHE A 145 -8.49 -5.81 6.01
N VAL A 146 -7.94 -6.73 6.82
CA VAL A 146 -8.69 -7.81 7.48
C VAL A 146 -9.46 -7.32 8.70
N ARG A 147 -8.90 -6.33 9.43
CA ARG A 147 -9.53 -5.73 10.63
C ARG A 147 -10.33 -4.47 10.33
N THR A 148 -10.47 -4.11 9.05
CA THR A 148 -11.30 -2.99 8.57
C THR A 148 -11.03 -1.69 9.35
N ARG A 149 -9.75 -1.32 9.49
CA ARG A 149 -9.36 -0.14 10.27
C ARG A 149 -8.08 0.52 9.76
N ILE A 150 -7.81 1.71 10.26
CA ILE A 150 -6.59 2.48 10.03
C ILE A 150 -5.89 2.67 11.37
N GLN A 151 -4.59 2.34 11.42
CA GLN A 151 -3.73 2.66 12.54
C GLN A 151 -2.93 3.91 12.24
N LYS A 152 -2.69 4.72 13.27
CA LYS A 152 -1.73 5.82 13.25
C LYS A 152 -0.49 5.40 14.02
N TYR A 153 0.68 5.55 13.41
CA TYR A 153 1.98 5.36 14.05
C TYR A 153 2.70 6.70 14.16
N TRP A 154 3.06 7.12 15.37
CA TRP A 154 3.71 8.41 15.62
C TRP A 154 5.22 8.31 15.37
N LEU A 155 5.74 9.14 14.47
CA LEU A 155 7.17 9.25 14.17
C LEU A 155 7.89 10.26 15.07
N LYS A 156 7.17 11.30 15.51
CA LYS A 156 7.71 12.43 16.28
C LYS A 156 6.79 12.80 17.44
N GLY A 157 7.29 13.67 18.31
CA GLY A 157 6.54 14.23 19.43
C GLY A 157 6.46 13.28 20.65
N PRO A 158 5.66 13.64 21.67
CA PRO A 158 5.58 12.88 22.93
C PRO A 158 5.12 11.43 22.79
N LYS A 159 4.38 11.12 21.71
CA LYS A 159 3.90 9.77 21.37
C LYS A 159 4.85 9.01 20.43
N ALA A 160 6.04 9.52 20.10
CA ALA A 160 6.92 8.89 19.11
C ALA A 160 7.16 7.39 19.39
N ASN A 161 7.15 6.60 18.33
CA ASN A 161 7.27 5.13 18.34
C ASN A 161 6.10 4.38 19.00
N THR A 162 4.92 5.02 19.09
CA THR A 162 3.68 4.37 19.53
C THR A 162 2.65 4.33 18.40
N ALA A 163 1.65 3.46 18.54
CA ALA A 163 0.55 3.34 17.59
C ALA A 163 -0.81 3.34 18.29
N GLU A 164 -1.83 3.84 17.59
CA GLU A 164 -3.22 3.82 18.04
C GLU A 164 -4.16 3.62 16.85
N VAL A 165 -5.32 2.99 17.10
CA VAL A 165 -6.37 2.89 16.09
C VAL A 165 -6.91 4.29 15.85
N LEU A 166 -6.81 4.77 14.61
CA LEU A 166 -7.30 6.08 14.22
C LEU A 166 -8.79 6.03 13.89
N LEU A 167 -9.19 5.06 13.06
CA LEU A 167 -10.52 4.98 12.50
C LEU A 167 -10.87 3.52 12.18
N ASN A 168 -12.05 3.07 12.63
CA ASN A 168 -12.67 1.84 12.14
C ASN A 168 -13.54 2.16 10.93
N LEU A 169 -13.54 1.28 9.94
CA LEU A 169 -14.21 1.46 8.66
C LEU A 169 -15.31 0.42 8.47
N THR A 170 -16.27 0.74 7.60
CA THR A 170 -17.39 -0.15 7.25
C THR A 170 -17.03 -1.22 6.21
N GLY A 171 -15.81 -1.19 5.66
CA GLY A 171 -15.30 -2.15 4.69
C GLY A 171 -13.79 -2.31 4.80
N SER A 172 -13.23 -3.17 3.95
CA SER A 172 -11.79 -3.47 3.94
C SER A 172 -11.02 -2.36 3.22
N PRO A 173 -10.17 -1.59 3.93
CA PRO A 173 -9.31 -0.60 3.29
C PRO A 173 -8.12 -1.26 2.61
N ASP A 174 -7.71 -0.70 1.47
CA ASP A 174 -6.47 -1.09 0.78
C ASP A 174 -5.50 0.11 0.75
N LYS A 175 -5.21 0.72 -0.40
CA LYS A 175 -4.24 1.84 -0.46
C LYS A 175 -4.81 3.10 0.19
N ILE A 176 -3.93 3.77 0.93
CA ILE A 176 -4.13 5.11 1.48
C ILE A 176 -3.10 6.05 0.86
N ARG A 177 -3.53 7.20 0.35
CA ARG A 177 -2.67 8.20 -0.32
C ARG A 177 -2.91 9.57 0.25
N ARG A 178 -1.84 10.29 0.56
CA ARG A 178 -1.92 11.69 0.99
C ARG A 178 -2.22 12.58 -0.21
N THR A 179 -3.20 13.48 -0.07
CA THR A 179 -3.50 14.49 -1.09
C THR A 179 -2.57 15.70 -0.95
N ILE A 180 -2.62 16.63 -1.92
CA ILE A 180 -1.87 17.89 -1.85
C ILE A 180 -2.26 18.76 -0.65
N ARG A 181 -3.50 18.62 -0.15
CA ARG A 181 -4.02 19.34 1.02
C ARG A 181 -3.44 18.81 2.32
N GLY A 182 -2.91 17.58 2.33
CA GLY A 182 -2.38 16.91 3.53
C GLY A 182 -3.39 16.00 4.22
N ASP A 183 -4.64 15.98 3.76
CA ASP A 183 -5.61 14.92 4.07
C ASP A 183 -5.29 13.64 3.26
N PHE A 184 -6.04 12.56 3.48
CA PHE A 184 -5.74 11.24 2.91
C PHE A 184 -6.96 10.68 2.20
N ARG A 185 -6.76 10.03 1.06
CA ARG A 185 -7.77 9.21 0.39
C ARG A 185 -7.50 7.73 0.61
N VAL A 186 -8.55 6.98 0.90
CA VAL A 186 -8.51 5.55 1.18
C VAL A 186 -9.45 4.82 0.23
N ALA A 187 -8.95 3.80 -0.45
CA ALA A 187 -9.77 2.87 -1.20
C ALA A 187 -10.37 1.84 -0.24
N ILE A 188 -11.68 1.62 -0.31
CA ILE A 188 -12.42 0.74 0.60
C ILE A 188 -13.36 -0.12 -0.23
N THR A 189 -13.29 -1.44 -0.03
CA THR A 189 -14.26 -2.38 -0.58
C THR A 189 -15.21 -2.83 0.53
N VAL A 190 -16.49 -2.55 0.36
CA VAL A 190 -17.56 -3.00 1.24
C VAL A 190 -18.19 -4.23 0.60
N GLN A 191 -18.20 -5.37 1.30
CA GLN A 191 -18.85 -6.60 0.81
C GLN A 191 -20.27 -6.78 1.38
N THR A 192 -20.52 -6.32 2.60
CA THR A 192 -21.79 -6.49 3.31
C THR A 192 -22.22 -5.17 3.99
N PRO A 193 -23.54 -4.91 4.14
CA PRO A 193 -24.66 -5.69 3.61
C PRO A 193 -24.86 -5.53 2.10
N THR A 194 -24.37 -4.42 1.52
CA THR A 194 -24.45 -4.14 0.08
C THR A 194 -23.04 -3.91 -0.45
N PHE A 195 -22.70 -4.58 -1.54
CA PHE A 195 -21.43 -4.39 -2.21
C PHE A 195 -21.25 -2.94 -2.67
N ALA A 196 -20.13 -2.32 -2.32
CA ALA A 196 -19.80 -0.96 -2.74
C ALA A 196 -18.29 -0.75 -2.85
N LEU A 197 -17.88 -0.01 -3.87
CA LEU A 197 -16.51 0.46 -4.06
C LEU A 197 -16.45 1.91 -3.64
N VAL A 198 -15.66 2.20 -2.61
CA VAL A 198 -15.72 3.49 -1.91
C VAL A 198 -14.35 4.15 -1.90
N GLY A 199 -14.33 5.45 -2.16
CA GLY A 199 -13.21 6.32 -1.86
C GLY A 199 -13.58 7.25 -0.70
N GLN A 200 -12.88 7.12 0.43
CA GLN A 200 -13.07 8.02 1.57
C GLN A 200 -11.90 9.00 1.69
N ARG A 201 -12.21 10.29 1.89
CA ARG A 201 -11.21 11.29 2.25
C ARG A 201 -11.28 11.53 3.76
N ILE A 202 -10.15 11.42 4.46
CA ILE A 202 -10.04 11.57 5.91
C ILE A 202 -8.91 12.53 6.28
N ASN A 203 -9.03 13.25 7.39
CA ASN A 203 -7.92 14.04 7.93
C ASN A 203 -6.99 13.22 8.84
N GLY A 204 -5.95 13.86 9.37
CA GLY A 204 -5.00 13.24 10.28
C GLY A 204 -5.62 12.82 11.62
N GLU A 205 -6.76 13.38 12.01
CA GLU A 205 -7.48 13.09 13.25
C GLU A 205 -8.50 11.95 13.11
N GLY A 206 -8.69 11.40 11.91
CA GLY A 206 -9.65 10.33 11.64
C GLY A 206 -11.07 10.81 11.34
N THR A 207 -11.28 12.11 11.15
CA THR A 207 -12.54 12.66 10.65
C THR A 207 -12.70 12.35 9.17
N ILE A 208 -13.86 11.79 8.80
CA ILE A 208 -14.25 11.58 7.40
C ILE A 208 -14.74 12.91 6.83
N LEU A 209 -14.06 13.38 5.78
CA LEU A 209 -14.34 14.63 5.09
C LEU A 209 -15.23 14.45 3.85
N GLU A 210 -15.16 13.27 3.22
CA GLU A 210 -15.89 12.94 1.99
C GLU A 210 -15.99 11.42 1.85
N THR A 211 -17.12 10.94 1.30
CA THR A 211 -17.29 9.55 0.88
C THR A 211 -17.86 9.55 -0.53
N LEU A 212 -17.16 8.91 -1.46
CA LEU A 212 -17.61 8.70 -2.84
C LEU A 212 -17.82 7.21 -3.07
N THR A 213 -18.95 6.87 -3.68
CA THR A 213 -19.22 5.50 -4.13
C THR A 213 -19.06 5.43 -5.64
N PHE A 214 -18.26 4.48 -6.12
CA PHE A 214 -18.02 4.30 -7.55
C PHE A 214 -19.07 3.34 -8.16
N SER A 215 -19.60 3.76 -9.30
CA SER A 215 -20.71 3.12 -10.03
C SER A 215 -20.35 1.73 -10.58
N PRO A 216 -21.34 0.85 -10.85
CA PRO A 216 -21.17 -0.46 -11.48
C PRO A 216 -20.39 -0.47 -12.81
N GLN A 217 -20.16 0.68 -13.44
CA GLN A 217 -19.27 0.81 -14.60
C GLN A 217 -17.82 0.45 -14.27
N PHE A 218 -17.40 0.65 -13.01
CA PHE A 218 -16.18 0.08 -12.47
C PHE A 218 -16.46 -1.38 -12.06
N ASN A 219 -16.80 -2.21 -13.06
CA ASN A 219 -17.27 -3.60 -12.93
C ASN A 219 -16.16 -4.52 -12.39
N THR A 220 -15.89 -4.40 -11.10
CA THR A 220 -14.87 -5.16 -10.38
C THR A 220 -15.39 -5.53 -9.00
N THR A 221 -14.76 -6.53 -8.38
CA THR A 221 -15.10 -7.03 -7.04
C THR A 221 -14.28 -6.35 -5.94
N LEU A 222 -13.30 -5.52 -6.29
CA LEU A 222 -12.39 -4.86 -5.35
C LEU A 222 -11.87 -3.55 -5.93
N ILE A 223 -11.79 -2.51 -5.11
CA ILE A 223 -10.99 -1.31 -5.38
C ILE A 223 -9.74 -1.33 -4.51
N THR A 224 -8.57 -1.16 -5.13
CA THR A 224 -7.29 -1.18 -4.41
C THR A 224 -6.77 0.23 -4.15
N GLU A 225 -7.03 1.19 -5.04
CA GLU A 225 -6.48 2.53 -4.94
C GLU A 225 -7.46 3.61 -5.42
N VAL A 226 -7.49 4.73 -4.72
CA VAL A 226 -8.19 5.97 -5.10
C VAL A 226 -7.20 7.10 -4.91
N ASN A 227 -6.54 7.51 -5.99
CA ASN A 227 -5.49 8.52 -5.94
C ASN A 227 -5.92 9.82 -6.63
N GLU A 228 -5.72 10.96 -5.97
CA GLU A 228 -6.05 12.27 -6.53
C GLU A 228 -4.85 12.85 -7.28
N HIS A 229 -5.04 13.18 -8.56
CA HIS A 229 -4.03 13.85 -9.36
C HIS A 229 -4.67 14.84 -10.32
N LYS A 230 -4.22 16.11 -10.27
CA LYS A 230 -4.71 17.20 -11.14
C LYS A 230 -6.23 17.35 -11.19
N GLY A 231 -6.92 17.15 -10.07
CA GLY A 231 -8.38 17.29 -9.95
C GLY A 231 -9.18 16.05 -10.37
N GLU A 232 -8.52 14.99 -10.84
CA GLU A 232 -9.16 13.71 -11.16
C GLU A 232 -8.83 12.65 -10.11
N LEU A 233 -9.70 11.64 -9.98
CA LEU A 233 -9.44 10.46 -9.15
C LEU A 233 -9.13 9.25 -10.03
N TYR A 234 -7.94 8.69 -9.84
CA TYR A 234 -7.49 7.48 -10.52
C TYR A 234 -7.83 6.27 -9.65
N LEU A 235 -8.57 5.33 -10.22
CA LEU A 235 -9.10 4.15 -9.54
C LEU A 235 -8.32 2.90 -9.97
N GLY A 236 -7.68 2.26 -9.00
CA GLY A 236 -6.94 1.00 -9.17
C GLY A 236 -7.78 -0.21 -8.77
N SER A 237 -7.58 -1.33 -9.47
CA SER A 237 -8.19 -2.62 -9.14
C SER A 237 -7.33 -3.77 -9.70
N LEU A 238 -7.42 -4.97 -9.11
CA LEU A 238 -6.57 -6.11 -9.46
C LEU A 238 -6.91 -6.77 -10.81
N TYR A 239 -8.19 -6.81 -11.18
CA TYR A 239 -8.70 -7.67 -12.25
C TYR A 239 -9.00 -6.96 -13.58
N PRO A 240 -9.54 -5.72 -13.58
CA PRO A 240 -9.78 -4.97 -14.80
C PRO A 240 -8.50 -4.72 -15.60
N MET A 241 -8.63 -4.59 -16.92
CA MET A 241 -7.52 -4.28 -17.83
C MET A 241 -7.50 -2.80 -18.24
N PHE A 242 -8.07 -1.94 -17.40
CA PHE A 242 -8.16 -0.50 -17.61
C PHE A 242 -7.92 0.21 -16.28
N VAL A 243 -7.51 1.48 -16.37
CA VAL A 243 -7.45 2.40 -15.22
C VAL A 243 -8.75 3.18 -15.19
N GLY A 244 -9.44 3.19 -14.04
CA GLY A 244 -10.62 4.02 -13.87
C GLY A 244 -10.23 5.47 -13.64
N VAL A 245 -10.96 6.41 -14.25
CA VAL A 245 -10.80 7.84 -13.99
C VAL A 245 -12.16 8.42 -13.66
N TYR A 246 -12.29 8.94 -12.44
CA TYR A 246 -13.48 9.64 -11.98
C TYR A 246 -13.22 11.15 -11.98
N ARG A 247 -14.14 11.89 -12.60
CA ARG A 247 -14.12 13.35 -12.71
C ARG A 247 -15.28 13.88 -11.86
N PRO A 248 -14.99 14.48 -10.69
CA PRO A 248 -16.00 15.09 -9.84
C PRO A 248 -16.71 16.27 -10.53
#